data_AF-A0AAV3UMZ5-F1
#
_entry.id   AF-A0AAV3UMZ5-F1
#
_cell.length_a   1.000
_cell.length_b   1.000
_cell.length_c   1.000
_cell.angle_alpha   90.00
_cell.angle_beta   90.00
_cell.angle_gamma   90.00
#
_symmetry.space_group_name_H-M   'P 1'
#
loop_
_entity.id
_entity.type
_entity.pdbx_description
1 polymer ?
#
loop_
_entity_poly.entity_id
_entity_poly.type
_entity_poly.pdbx_seq_one_letter_code
_entity_poly.pdbx_strand_id
1 'polypeptide(L)'
;MRDEEYDPTTCPAAGCDYENAIRSVAAHISTTDDDRHSWDNLVFEGAKDFVVREKRRQQDGATDGSNSPNISSAKPRSPENEPIDTPDPDEIPQLDLEFARDALVLLDLARRYDVDSLVELDTSRLVNLYTLLSDVGRGADDARKEVRNVLLDVLQDDRQISSDFGSVKRYTTQRRNQRDEHVIRAELERAGIDPDAARSFDTKKLKQLAEERGLDESAVFDREERTYVKKSGADGDGRRRAFEELDPEIRSLGEEW
;
A
#
# COMPACT_ATOMS: atom_id res chain seq x y z
N MET A 1 23.25 8.14 5.03
CA MET A 1 23.22 9.11 6.15
C MET A 1 22.77 8.36 7.38
N ARG A 2 23.30 8.73 8.54
CA ARG A 2 23.33 7.92 9.76
C ARG A 2 21.91 7.66 10.31
N ASP A 3 21.65 6.42 10.71
CA ASP A 3 20.54 6.01 11.61
C ASP A 3 20.73 6.62 13.02
N GLU A 4 20.90 7.93 13.12
CA GLU A 4 20.92 8.64 14.42
C GLU A 4 19.48 9.10 14.73
N GLU A 5 18.84 8.81 15.85
CA GLU A 5 19.06 7.84 16.94
C GLU A 5 17.72 7.86 17.71
N TYR A 6 16.67 7.18 17.21
CA TYR A 6 15.46 7.01 18.01
C TYR A 6 15.76 5.96 19.07
N ASP A 7 15.50 6.32 20.33
CA ASP A 7 15.65 5.38 21.44
C ASP A 7 14.79 4.14 21.18
N PRO A 8 15.28 2.94 21.54
CA PRO A 8 14.47 1.74 21.56
C PRO A 8 13.15 1.98 22.31
N THR A 9 12.07 1.41 21.80
CA THR A 9 10.76 1.49 22.41
C THR A 9 10.28 0.10 22.79
N THR A 10 9.49 0.00 23.85
CA THR A 10 8.92 -1.27 24.31
C THR A 10 7.57 -1.50 23.63
N CYS A 11 7.24 -2.76 23.37
CA CYS A 11 5.93 -3.16 22.89
C CYS A 11 4.83 -2.66 23.85
N PRO A 12 3.77 -2.00 23.35
CA PRO A 12 2.66 -1.51 24.16
C PRO A 12 1.68 -2.61 24.59
N ALA A 13 1.82 -3.84 24.07
CA ALA A 13 0.96 -4.97 24.43
C ALA A 13 1.20 -5.38 25.90
N ALA A 14 0.12 -5.53 26.67
CA ALA A 14 0.21 -5.82 28.09
C ALA A 14 0.93 -7.15 28.38
N GLY A 15 2.01 -7.07 29.16
CA GLY A 15 2.87 -8.22 29.52
C GLY A 15 3.78 -8.70 28.39
N CYS A 16 4.07 -7.86 27.40
CA CYS A 16 5.11 -8.09 26.39
C CYS A 16 6.34 -7.25 26.71
N ASP A 17 7.50 -7.90 26.89
CA ASP A 17 8.77 -7.24 27.19
C ASP A 17 9.65 -7.02 25.94
N TYR A 18 9.08 -7.15 24.73
CA TYR A 18 9.82 -6.95 23.48
C TYR A 18 10.20 -5.47 23.32
N GLU A 19 11.49 -5.17 23.22
CA GLU A 19 12.03 -3.81 23.04
C GLU A 19 13.01 -3.80 21.87
N ASN A 20 12.83 -2.86 20.95
CA ASN A 20 13.71 -2.70 19.80
C ASN A 20 13.49 -1.31 19.16
N ALA A 21 14.11 -1.06 18.01
CA ALA A 21 13.80 0.08 17.17
C ALA A 21 12.29 0.16 16.87
N ILE A 22 11.73 1.37 16.81
CA ILE A 22 10.29 1.65 16.67
C ILE A 22 9.66 0.82 15.53
N ARG A 23 10.32 0.72 14.36
CA ARG A 23 9.81 -0.09 13.22
C ARG A 23 9.83 -1.59 13.50
N SER A 24 10.82 -2.10 14.22
CA SER A 24 10.91 -3.50 14.61
C SER A 24 9.83 -3.88 15.62
N VAL A 25 9.45 -2.97 16.51
CA VAL A 25 8.30 -3.16 17.41
C VAL A 25 6.98 -3.20 16.64
N ALA A 26 6.81 -2.31 15.65
CA ALA A 26 5.63 -2.34 14.78
C ALA A 26 5.51 -3.66 13.98
N ALA A 27 6.65 -4.17 13.48
CA ALA A 27 6.71 -5.47 12.81
C ALA A 27 6.41 -6.62 13.78
N HIS A 28 6.96 -6.60 15.00
CA HIS A 28 6.67 -7.58 16.06
C HIS A 28 5.17 -7.65 16.36
N ILE A 29 4.50 -6.52 16.54
CA ILE A 29 3.05 -6.46 16.79
C ILE A 29 2.26 -7.03 15.60
N SER A 30 2.64 -6.66 14.36
CA SER A 30 1.94 -7.09 13.15
C SER A 30 2.15 -8.57 12.79
N THR A 31 3.16 -9.21 13.35
CA THR A 31 3.52 -10.62 13.06
C THR A 31 3.19 -11.57 14.22
N THR A 32 2.90 -11.04 15.41
CA THR A 32 2.49 -11.82 16.57
C THR A 32 0.99 -12.06 16.53
N ASP A 33 0.59 -13.32 16.34
CA ASP A 33 -0.80 -13.73 16.21
C ASP A 33 -1.45 -13.98 17.59
N ASP A 34 -1.71 -12.90 18.34
CA ASP A 34 -2.54 -12.94 19.55
C ASP A 34 -3.39 -11.67 19.72
N ASP A 35 -4.48 -11.77 20.50
CA ASP A 35 -5.42 -10.65 20.71
C ASP A 35 -4.74 -9.42 21.33
N ARG A 36 -3.65 -9.57 22.08
CA ARG A 36 -2.97 -8.46 22.75
C ARG A 36 -2.06 -7.66 21.81
N HIS A 37 -1.60 -8.28 20.73
CA HIS A 37 -0.83 -7.65 19.66
C HIS A 37 -1.72 -7.26 18.46
N SER A 38 -3.04 -7.37 18.59
CA SER A 38 -3.96 -6.77 17.62
C SER A 38 -3.94 -5.26 17.72
N TRP A 39 -3.75 -4.60 16.58
CA TRP A 39 -3.85 -3.13 16.46
C TRP A 39 -5.21 -2.60 16.94
N ASP A 40 -6.29 -3.36 16.74
CA ASP A 40 -7.64 -2.99 17.18
C ASP A 40 -7.78 -2.90 18.71
N ASN A 41 -6.89 -3.57 19.45
CA ASN A 41 -6.87 -3.59 20.92
C ASN A 41 -5.83 -2.64 21.52
N LEU A 42 -5.07 -1.93 20.68
CA LEU A 42 -4.08 -0.93 21.09
C LEU A 42 -4.63 0.48 20.85
N VAL A 43 -4.00 1.48 21.47
CA VAL A 43 -4.35 2.90 21.29
C VAL A 43 -3.94 3.48 19.92
N PHE A 44 -3.43 2.64 19.04
CA PHE A 44 -2.88 2.99 17.74
C PHE A 44 -3.77 2.43 16.63
N GLU A 45 -4.05 3.24 15.61
CA GLU A 45 -4.89 2.84 14.48
C GLU A 45 -4.20 1.79 13.56
N GLY A 46 -2.92 1.52 13.81
CA GLY A 46 -2.12 0.52 13.11
C GLY A 46 -0.62 0.78 13.21
N ALA A 47 0.17 -0.05 12.55
CA ALA A 47 1.64 0.02 12.55
C ALA A 47 2.19 1.40 12.17
N LYS A 48 1.55 2.07 11.19
CA LYS A 48 1.96 3.41 10.76
C LYS A 48 1.71 4.47 11.84
N ASP A 49 0.53 4.47 12.46
CA ASP A 49 0.17 5.41 13.52
C ASP A 49 1.07 5.24 14.77
N PHE A 50 1.39 4.00 15.13
CA PHE A 50 2.38 3.69 16.18
C PHE A 50 3.75 4.33 15.89
N VAL A 51 4.31 4.10 14.70
CA VAL A 51 5.62 4.62 14.33
C VAL A 51 5.64 6.15 14.34
N VAL A 52 4.60 6.80 13.81
CA VAL A 52 4.51 8.26 13.75
C VAL A 52 4.40 8.86 15.15
N ARG A 53 3.50 8.36 16.00
CA ARG A 53 3.30 8.87 17.35
C ARG A 53 4.54 8.67 18.23
N GLU A 54 5.21 7.54 18.10
CA GLU A 54 6.37 7.23 18.94
C GLU A 54 7.60 8.05 18.55
N LYS A 55 7.83 8.27 17.24
CA LYS A 55 8.86 9.20 16.77
C LYS A 55 8.59 10.62 17.27
N ARG A 56 7.35 11.09 17.14
CA ARG A 56 6.93 12.42 17.62
C ARG A 56 7.11 12.55 19.13
N ARG A 57 6.75 11.53 19.91
CA ARG A 57 6.97 11.49 21.37
C ARG A 57 8.44 11.68 21.74
N GLN A 58 9.35 11.01 21.03
CA GLN A 58 10.79 11.13 21.29
C GLN A 58 11.37 12.48 20.83
N GLN A 59 10.87 13.03 19.71
CA GLN A 59 11.26 14.37 19.24
C GLN A 59 10.75 15.50 20.15
N ASP A 60 9.50 15.41 20.59
CA ASP A 60 8.88 16.35 21.53
C ASP A 60 9.53 16.24 22.93
N GLY A 61 9.92 15.03 23.34
CA GLY A 61 10.70 14.79 24.56
C GLY A 61 12.14 15.33 24.49
N ALA A 62 12.73 15.39 23.29
CA ALA A 62 14.05 15.99 23.06
C ALA A 62 14.03 17.53 23.02
N THR A 63 12.86 18.15 22.82
CA THR A 63 12.69 19.60 22.71
C THR A 63 12.23 20.30 23.99
N ASP A 64 11.89 19.56 25.05
CA ASP A 64 11.42 20.13 26.34
C ASP A 64 12.55 20.70 27.25
N GLY A 65 13.67 21.11 26.64
CA GLY A 65 14.79 21.79 27.27
C GLY A 65 14.79 23.32 27.12
N SER A 66 13.79 23.94 26.49
CA SER A 66 13.64 25.40 26.54
C SER A 66 12.27 25.94 26.15
N ASN A 67 11.69 26.59 27.16
CA ASN A 67 10.81 27.75 27.14
C ASN A 67 9.28 27.58 27.18
N SER A 68 8.77 28.11 28.29
CA SER A 68 7.38 28.38 28.68
C SER A 68 6.57 29.23 27.68
N PRO A 69 5.23 29.16 27.77
CA PRO A 69 4.32 29.69 26.76
C PRO A 69 4.07 31.19 26.95
N ASN A 70 4.14 31.95 25.85
CA ASN A 70 3.72 33.35 25.85
C ASN A 70 2.35 33.49 25.15
N ILE A 71 1.34 33.79 25.95
CA ILE A 71 -0.01 34.15 25.54
C ILE A 71 0.00 35.60 25.06
N SER A 72 -0.49 35.90 23.85
CA SER A 72 -1.47 36.99 23.63
C SER A 72 -1.85 37.23 22.17
N SER A 73 -3.17 37.34 22.00
CA SER A 73 -3.91 38.31 21.17
C SER A 73 -4.13 38.03 19.68
N ALA A 74 -5.39 37.64 19.42
CA ALA A 74 -6.05 37.60 18.12
C ALA A 74 -6.32 39.00 17.52
N LYS A 75 -6.19 39.11 16.19
CA LYS A 75 -7.03 39.99 15.36
C LYS A 75 -7.09 39.46 13.90
N PRO A 76 -8.23 39.56 13.18
CA PRO A 76 -8.49 38.80 11.96
C PRO A 76 -8.29 39.62 10.67
N ARG A 77 -7.97 38.92 9.55
CA ARG A 77 -8.03 39.25 8.08
C ARG A 77 -6.96 38.39 7.39
N SER A 78 -7.06 37.76 6.22
CA SER A 78 -8.01 37.61 5.09
C SER A 78 -7.57 36.32 4.33
N PRO A 79 -8.33 35.76 3.36
CA PRO A 79 -8.00 34.47 2.77
C PRO A 79 -7.00 34.63 1.62
N GLU A 80 -5.71 34.62 1.92
CA GLU A 80 -4.66 34.43 0.92
C GLU A 80 -3.69 33.36 1.41
N ASN A 81 -3.55 32.32 0.59
CA ASN A 81 -2.70 31.15 0.74
C ASN A 81 -3.02 30.27 1.95
N GLU A 82 -3.95 29.34 1.76
CA GLU A 82 -3.84 28.07 2.47
C GLU A 82 -2.43 27.51 2.15
N PRO A 83 -1.61 27.24 3.18
CA PRO A 83 -0.36 26.54 2.95
C PRO A 83 -0.71 25.22 2.28
N ILE A 84 -0.16 24.98 1.09
CA ILE A 84 -0.11 23.63 0.53
C ILE A 84 0.59 22.83 1.63
N ASP A 85 -0.18 21.97 2.30
CA ASP A 85 0.29 21.07 3.33
C ASP A 85 1.36 20.21 2.66
N THR A 86 2.61 20.65 2.81
CA THR A 86 3.74 20.01 2.15
C THR A 86 4.00 18.81 3.06
N PRO A 87 3.77 17.57 2.58
CA PRO A 87 3.90 16.41 3.44
C PRO A 87 5.25 16.46 4.15
N ASP A 88 5.24 16.21 5.46
CA ASP A 88 6.48 16.05 6.21
C ASP A 88 7.36 15.05 5.44
N PRO A 89 8.62 15.38 5.09
CA PRO A 89 9.50 14.44 4.39
C PRO A 89 9.63 13.08 5.12
N ASP A 90 9.37 13.03 6.43
CA ASP A 90 9.32 11.78 7.21
C ASP A 90 8.01 10.98 7.05
N GLU A 91 6.94 11.57 6.49
CA GLU A 91 5.67 10.92 6.14
C GLU A 91 5.64 10.36 4.71
N ILE A 92 6.62 10.72 3.87
CA ILE A 92 6.74 10.17 2.51
C ILE A 92 7.15 8.69 2.61
N PRO A 93 6.33 7.75 2.11
CA PRO A 93 6.67 6.34 2.14
C PRO A 93 8.02 6.09 1.45
N GLN A 94 8.96 5.51 2.17
CA GLN A 94 10.23 5.07 1.61
C GLN A 94 10.01 3.71 0.94
N LEU A 95 10.45 3.59 -0.30
CA LEU A 95 10.35 2.34 -1.04
C LEU A 95 11.38 1.34 -0.51
N ASP A 96 10.93 0.14 -0.10
CA ASP A 96 11.85 -0.93 0.24
C ASP A 96 12.54 -1.47 -1.03
N LEU A 97 13.87 -1.46 -1.02
CA LEU A 97 14.73 -1.89 -2.12
C LEU A 97 15.56 -3.12 -1.77
N GLU A 98 15.17 -3.92 -0.77
CA GLU A 98 15.85 -5.18 -0.45
C GLU A 98 16.00 -6.09 -1.68
N PHE A 99 14.98 -6.17 -2.53
CA PHE A 99 15.01 -6.95 -3.78
C PHE A 99 16.12 -6.50 -4.76
N ALA A 100 16.61 -5.26 -4.65
CA ALA A 100 17.67 -4.76 -5.51
C ALA A 100 19.00 -5.49 -5.24
N ARG A 101 19.24 -5.94 -4.00
CA ARG A 101 20.43 -6.75 -3.68
C ARG A 101 20.37 -8.09 -4.40
N ASP A 102 19.24 -8.76 -4.35
CA ASP A 102 19.04 -10.04 -5.04
C ASP A 102 19.07 -9.88 -6.56
N ALA A 103 18.61 -8.74 -7.09
CA ALA A 103 18.71 -8.42 -8.52
C ALA A 103 20.18 -8.27 -8.98
N LEU A 104 21.05 -7.69 -8.15
CA LEU A 104 22.48 -7.60 -8.44
C LEU A 104 23.15 -8.98 -8.41
N VAL A 105 22.78 -9.84 -7.45
CA VAL A 105 23.27 -11.22 -7.39
C VAL A 105 22.80 -12.02 -8.61
N LEU A 106 21.53 -11.84 -9.00
CA LEU A 106 20.97 -12.45 -10.20
C LEU A 106 21.76 -12.03 -11.44
N LEU A 107 22.04 -10.74 -11.62
CA LEU A 107 22.80 -10.23 -12.76
C LEU A 107 24.20 -10.83 -12.84
N ASP A 108 24.92 -10.90 -11.72
CA ASP A 108 26.24 -11.53 -11.68
C ASP A 108 26.19 -13.05 -11.97
N LEU A 109 25.20 -13.76 -11.42
CA LEU A 109 25.02 -15.20 -11.72
C LEU A 109 24.69 -15.43 -13.19
N ALA A 110 23.83 -14.60 -13.75
CA ALA A 110 23.39 -14.73 -15.12
C ALA A 110 24.58 -14.57 -16.09
N ARG A 111 25.56 -13.70 -15.75
CA ARG A 111 26.84 -13.59 -16.48
C ARG A 111 27.72 -14.83 -16.32
N ARG A 112 27.77 -15.42 -15.13
CA ARG A 112 28.57 -16.61 -14.84
C ARG A 112 27.99 -17.90 -15.43
N TYR A 113 26.68 -17.95 -15.65
CA TYR A 113 25.96 -19.17 -16.02
C TYR A 113 25.71 -19.32 -17.51
N ASP A 114 26.09 -18.41 -18.40
CA ASP A 114 25.76 -18.52 -19.84
C ASP A 114 24.27 -18.85 -20.06
N VAL A 115 23.41 -17.94 -19.59
CA VAL A 115 21.95 -18.16 -19.54
C VAL A 115 21.28 -18.13 -20.91
N ASP A 116 22.03 -17.87 -21.99
CA ASP A 116 21.57 -18.03 -23.37
C ASP A 116 21.27 -19.50 -23.71
N SER A 117 21.81 -20.44 -22.92
CA SER A 117 21.55 -21.87 -23.06
C SER A 117 21.18 -22.55 -21.74
N LEU A 118 19.97 -22.25 -21.23
CA LEU A 118 19.44 -22.83 -19.98
C LEU A 118 19.48 -24.38 -19.94
N VAL A 119 19.44 -25.03 -21.11
CA VAL A 119 19.46 -26.51 -21.21
C VAL A 119 20.82 -27.12 -20.87
N GLU A 120 21.90 -26.35 -20.98
CA GLU A 120 23.26 -26.80 -20.65
C GLU A 120 23.60 -26.58 -19.17
N LEU A 121 22.69 -25.95 -18.41
CA LEU A 121 22.88 -25.70 -16.98
C LEU A 121 22.50 -26.92 -16.18
N ASP A 122 23.36 -27.26 -15.21
CA ASP A 122 23.04 -28.28 -14.23
C ASP A 122 21.89 -27.82 -13.31
N THR A 123 21.24 -28.80 -12.68
CA THR A 123 20.07 -28.57 -11.81
C THR A 123 20.34 -27.54 -10.70
N SER A 124 21.56 -27.50 -10.14
CA SER A 124 21.86 -26.58 -9.04
C SER A 124 21.87 -25.13 -9.53
N ARG A 125 22.46 -24.89 -10.70
CA ARG A 125 22.43 -23.57 -11.35
C ARG A 125 21.02 -23.12 -11.69
N LEU A 126 20.20 -24.03 -12.22
CA LEU A 126 18.79 -23.75 -12.53
C LEU A 126 17.98 -23.42 -11.27
N VAL A 127 18.20 -24.14 -10.17
CA VAL A 127 17.56 -23.86 -8.88
C VAL A 127 17.97 -22.48 -8.37
N ASN A 128 19.26 -22.12 -8.42
CA ASN A 128 19.73 -20.80 -8.00
C ASN A 128 19.07 -19.67 -8.79
N LEU A 129 19.01 -19.80 -10.13
CA LEU A 129 18.34 -18.81 -10.98
C LEU A 129 16.85 -18.72 -10.66
N TYR A 130 16.17 -19.85 -10.53
CA TYR A 130 14.73 -19.90 -10.24
C TYR A 130 14.38 -19.24 -8.90
N THR A 131 15.13 -19.53 -7.85
CA THR A 131 14.92 -18.95 -6.52
C THR A 131 15.10 -17.44 -6.55
N LEU A 132 16.23 -16.95 -7.08
CA LEU A 132 16.49 -15.51 -7.15
C LEU A 132 15.49 -14.77 -8.03
N LEU A 133 15.10 -15.34 -9.19
CA LEU A 133 14.06 -14.75 -10.03
C LEU A 133 12.72 -14.64 -9.30
N SER A 134 12.39 -15.64 -8.46
CA SER A 134 11.16 -15.64 -7.67
C SER A 134 11.20 -14.56 -6.58
N ASP A 135 12.32 -14.43 -5.87
CA ASP A 135 12.49 -13.46 -4.80
C ASP A 135 12.53 -12.03 -5.34
N VAL A 136 13.31 -11.77 -6.40
CA VAL A 136 13.31 -10.49 -7.11
C VAL A 136 11.92 -10.15 -7.64
N GLY A 137 11.24 -11.12 -8.25
CA GLY A 137 9.89 -10.93 -8.79
C GLY A 137 8.87 -10.57 -7.71
N ARG A 138 8.94 -11.23 -6.54
CA ARG A 138 8.07 -10.95 -5.39
C ARG A 138 8.38 -9.59 -4.78
N GLY A 139 9.64 -9.31 -4.48
CA GLY A 139 10.05 -8.06 -3.86
C GLY A 139 9.77 -6.85 -4.76
N ALA A 140 10.00 -6.97 -6.08
CA ALA A 140 9.63 -5.93 -7.05
C ALA A 140 8.11 -5.74 -7.14
N ASP A 141 7.30 -6.80 -7.01
CA ASP A 141 5.84 -6.69 -6.98
C ASP A 141 5.34 -6.02 -5.69
N ASP A 142 5.97 -6.30 -4.55
CA ASP A 142 5.65 -5.67 -3.27
C ASP A 142 5.99 -4.17 -3.30
N ALA A 143 7.20 -3.81 -3.73
CA ALA A 143 7.58 -2.42 -4.00
C ALA A 143 6.62 -1.73 -4.98
N ARG A 144 6.21 -2.42 -6.06
CA ARG A 144 5.22 -1.91 -7.02
C ARG A 144 3.85 -1.68 -6.37
N LYS A 145 3.42 -2.50 -5.40
CA LYS A 145 2.17 -2.31 -4.66
C LYS A 145 2.25 -1.06 -3.78
N GLU A 146 3.37 -0.81 -3.12
CA GLU A 146 3.58 0.40 -2.32
C GLU A 146 3.49 1.66 -3.17
N VAL A 147 4.22 1.70 -4.29
CA VAL A 147 4.14 2.82 -5.26
C VAL A 147 2.71 2.99 -5.78
N ARG A 148 2.01 1.88 -6.06
CA ARG A 148 0.60 1.93 -6.51
C ARG A 148 -0.31 2.56 -5.45
N ASN A 149 -0.10 2.26 -4.17
CA ASN A 149 -0.90 2.83 -3.08
C ASN A 149 -0.69 4.34 -3.00
N VAL A 150 0.55 4.82 -3.08
CA VAL A 150 0.84 6.27 -3.15
C VAL A 150 0.22 6.91 -4.40
N LEU A 151 0.30 6.25 -5.56
CA LEU A 151 -0.34 6.75 -6.79
C LEU A 151 -1.86 6.83 -6.66
N LEU A 152 -2.52 5.98 -5.85
CA LEU A 152 -3.95 6.04 -5.63
C LEU A 152 -4.37 7.29 -4.83
N ASP A 153 -3.53 7.72 -3.90
CA ASP A 153 -3.75 8.92 -3.10
C ASP A 153 -3.52 10.19 -3.94
N VAL A 154 -2.55 10.16 -4.86
CA VAL A 154 -2.18 11.30 -5.71
C VAL A 154 -3.10 11.43 -6.93
N LEU A 155 -3.44 10.32 -7.60
CA LEU A 155 -4.28 10.34 -8.79
C LEU A 155 -5.74 10.53 -8.39
N GLN A 156 -6.32 11.66 -8.80
CA GLN A 156 -7.75 11.94 -8.70
C GLN A 156 -8.42 11.83 -10.09
N ASP A 157 -9.75 11.66 -10.15
CA ASP A 157 -10.61 11.74 -11.36
C ASP A 157 -10.39 10.71 -12.50
N ASP A 158 -10.01 9.46 -12.24
CA ASP A 158 -9.88 8.40 -13.27
C ASP A 158 -9.03 8.81 -14.52
N ARG A 159 -8.06 9.70 -14.30
CA ARG A 159 -7.17 10.22 -15.35
C ARG A 159 -6.01 9.27 -15.64
N GLN A 160 -5.47 9.40 -16.85
CA GLN A 160 -4.20 8.77 -17.23
C GLN A 160 -3.05 9.78 -17.10
N ILE A 161 -1.94 9.35 -16.53
CA ILE A 161 -0.68 10.10 -16.49
C ILE A 161 0.39 9.33 -17.24
N SER A 162 1.16 10.04 -18.07
CA SER A 162 2.31 9.50 -18.80
C SER A 162 3.61 10.08 -18.22
N SER A 163 4.68 9.28 -18.25
CA SER A 163 6.05 9.64 -17.86
C SER A 163 7.06 8.99 -18.81
N ASP A 164 8.35 9.19 -18.55
CA ASP A 164 9.45 8.72 -19.39
C ASP A 164 9.51 7.20 -19.58
N PHE A 165 8.86 6.41 -18.71
CA PHE A 165 8.92 4.95 -18.78
C PHE A 165 7.58 4.27 -19.13
N GLY A 166 6.50 5.05 -19.23
CA GLY A 166 5.19 4.55 -19.60
C GLY A 166 4.05 5.41 -19.08
N SER A 167 2.87 4.79 -18.94
CA SER A 167 1.70 5.49 -18.41
C SER A 167 0.90 4.64 -17.45
N VAL A 168 0.22 5.30 -16.52
CA VAL A 168 -0.68 4.69 -15.54
C VAL A 168 -2.04 5.37 -15.61
N LYS A 169 -3.10 4.62 -15.31
CA LYS A 169 -4.47 5.12 -15.22
C LYS A 169 -5.15 4.62 -13.95
N ARG A 170 -5.89 5.51 -13.30
CA ARG A 170 -6.80 5.19 -12.19
C ARG A 170 -8.14 4.72 -12.76
N TYR A 171 -8.68 3.67 -12.14
CA TYR A 171 -9.97 3.10 -12.46
C TYR A 171 -10.80 3.03 -11.18
N THR A 172 -12.02 3.50 -11.26
CA THR A 172 -13.02 3.31 -10.21
C THR A 172 -14.02 2.25 -10.66
N THR A 173 -14.19 1.20 -9.87
CA THR A 173 -15.18 0.15 -10.12
C THR A 173 -16.12 0.03 -8.93
N GLN A 174 -17.40 -0.18 -9.20
CA GLN A 174 -18.41 -0.36 -8.18
C GLN A 174 -18.89 -1.80 -8.20
N ARG A 175 -18.69 -2.52 -7.10
CA ARG A 175 -19.27 -3.84 -6.88
C ARG A 175 -20.55 -3.69 -6.07
N ARG A 176 -21.54 -4.52 -6.41
CA ARG A 176 -22.81 -4.59 -5.69
C ARG A 176 -22.85 -5.92 -4.97
N ASN A 177 -22.87 -5.88 -3.66
CA ASN A 177 -22.95 -7.06 -2.81
C ASN A 177 -24.37 -7.10 -2.21
N GLN A 178 -24.94 -8.29 -2.09
CA GLN A 178 -26.20 -8.43 -1.36
C GLN A 178 -25.97 -8.09 0.11
N ARG A 179 -26.94 -7.41 0.72
CA ARG A 179 -27.01 -7.26 2.17
C ARG A 179 -27.27 -8.60 2.85
N ASP A 180 -27.07 -8.64 4.15
CA ASP A 180 -27.41 -9.83 4.94
C ASP A 180 -28.86 -10.27 4.72
N GLU A 181 -29.08 -11.58 4.63
CA GLU A 181 -30.37 -12.16 4.32
C GLU A 181 -31.50 -11.66 5.25
N HIS A 182 -31.19 -11.51 6.54
CA HIS A 182 -32.13 -10.97 7.53
C HIS A 182 -32.52 -9.52 7.25
N VAL A 183 -31.57 -8.70 6.80
CA VAL A 183 -31.82 -7.31 6.41
C VAL A 183 -32.69 -7.28 5.16
N ILE A 184 -32.34 -8.06 4.13
CA ILE A 184 -33.12 -8.14 2.88
C ILE A 184 -34.56 -8.59 3.17
N ARG A 185 -34.75 -9.62 4.02
CA ARG A 185 -36.08 -10.09 4.43
C ARG A 185 -36.90 -8.99 5.10
N ALA A 186 -36.31 -8.28 6.06
CA ALA A 186 -36.98 -7.18 6.75
C ALA A 186 -37.36 -6.03 5.80
N GLU A 187 -36.50 -5.70 4.84
CA GLU A 187 -36.78 -4.66 3.83
C GLU A 187 -37.87 -5.08 2.85
N LEU A 188 -37.89 -6.35 2.43
CA LEU A 188 -38.98 -6.90 1.60
C LEU A 188 -40.32 -6.84 2.34
N GLU A 189 -40.38 -7.26 3.61
CA GLU A 189 -41.58 -7.18 4.43
C GLU A 189 -42.07 -5.74 4.60
N ARG A 190 -41.15 -4.80 4.86
CA ARG A 190 -41.48 -3.37 4.98
C ARG A 190 -42.03 -2.78 3.68
N ALA A 191 -41.57 -3.29 2.54
CA ALA A 191 -42.09 -2.95 1.21
C ALA A 191 -43.40 -3.69 0.85
N GLY A 192 -43.95 -4.52 1.75
CA GLY A 192 -45.15 -5.33 1.50
C GLY A 192 -44.94 -6.44 0.47
N ILE A 193 -43.68 -6.85 0.27
CA ILE A 193 -43.29 -7.94 -0.64
C ILE A 193 -43.10 -9.19 0.22
N ASP A 194 -43.77 -10.28 -0.16
CA ASP A 194 -43.56 -11.58 0.47
C ASP A 194 -42.08 -12.00 0.32
N PRO A 195 -41.32 -12.15 1.42
CA PRO A 195 -39.90 -12.51 1.35
C PRO A 195 -39.64 -13.83 0.65
N ASP A 196 -40.60 -14.75 0.71
CA ASP A 196 -40.48 -16.07 0.09
C ASP A 196 -40.77 -16.02 -1.43
N ALA A 197 -41.27 -14.88 -1.94
CA ALA A 197 -41.40 -14.64 -3.38
C ALA A 197 -40.03 -14.57 -4.08
N ALA A 198 -39.00 -14.08 -3.38
CA ALA A 198 -37.61 -14.13 -3.81
C ALA A 198 -36.99 -15.48 -3.41
N ARG A 199 -37.24 -16.54 -4.20
CA ARG A 199 -36.57 -17.84 -4.01
C ARG A 199 -35.06 -17.62 -3.80
N SER A 200 -34.58 -17.97 -2.61
CA SER A 200 -33.19 -17.89 -2.16
C SER A 200 -32.49 -16.56 -2.40
N PHE A 201 -33.22 -15.43 -2.36
CA PHE A 201 -32.63 -14.09 -2.51
C PHE A 201 -31.74 -13.96 -3.77
N ASP A 202 -32.11 -14.61 -4.88
CA ASP A 202 -31.36 -14.54 -6.12
C ASP A 202 -31.15 -13.09 -6.57
N THR A 203 -29.90 -12.69 -6.86
CA THR A 203 -29.52 -11.31 -7.22
C THR A 203 -30.39 -10.73 -8.34
N LYS A 204 -30.67 -11.55 -9.37
CA LYS A 204 -31.45 -11.12 -10.53
C LYS A 204 -32.91 -10.91 -10.13
N LYS A 205 -33.43 -11.75 -9.24
CA LYS A 205 -34.81 -11.66 -8.75
C LYS A 205 -35.02 -10.50 -7.78
N LEU A 206 -34.06 -10.24 -6.89
CA LEU A 206 -34.08 -9.05 -6.02
C LEU A 206 -34.02 -7.76 -6.85
N LYS A 207 -33.20 -7.73 -7.91
CA LYS A 207 -33.16 -6.61 -8.84
C LYS A 207 -34.50 -6.40 -9.55
N GLN A 208 -35.11 -7.48 -10.04
CA GLN A 208 -36.42 -7.42 -10.67
C GLN A 208 -37.49 -6.90 -9.71
N LEU A 209 -37.48 -7.35 -8.45
CA LEU A 209 -38.41 -6.85 -7.43
C LEU A 209 -38.16 -5.38 -7.09
N ALA A 210 -36.91 -4.94 -7.02
CA ALA A 210 -36.56 -3.52 -6.88
C ALA A 210 -37.13 -2.67 -8.01
N GLU A 211 -36.95 -3.10 -9.26
CA GLU A 211 -37.45 -2.40 -10.45
C GLU A 211 -39.00 -2.42 -10.56
N GLU A 212 -39.64 -3.56 -10.31
CA GLU A 212 -41.08 -3.75 -10.53
C GLU A 212 -41.96 -3.28 -9.37
N ARG A 213 -41.42 -3.30 -8.14
CA ARG A 213 -42.17 -2.99 -6.91
C ARG A 213 -41.68 -1.72 -6.22
N GLY A 214 -40.69 -1.02 -6.79
CA GLY A 214 -40.18 0.24 -6.24
C GLY A 214 -39.43 0.07 -4.92
N LEU A 215 -38.89 -1.13 -4.65
CA LEU A 215 -37.98 -1.32 -3.53
C LEU A 215 -36.65 -0.63 -3.87
N ASP A 216 -36.14 0.18 -2.94
CA ASP A 216 -34.87 0.85 -3.12
C ASP A 216 -33.75 -0.20 -3.24
N GLU A 217 -32.98 -0.15 -4.34
CA GLU A 217 -31.89 -1.11 -4.54
C GLU A 217 -30.83 -1.04 -3.42
N SER A 218 -30.67 0.10 -2.75
CA SER A 218 -29.78 0.26 -1.60
C SER A 218 -30.31 -0.39 -0.33
N ALA A 219 -31.60 -0.73 -0.26
CA ALA A 219 -32.17 -1.50 0.83
C ALA A 219 -31.73 -2.97 0.80
N VAL A 220 -31.37 -3.47 -0.38
CA VAL A 220 -31.04 -4.89 -0.60
C VAL A 220 -29.61 -5.14 -1.08
N PHE A 221 -28.95 -4.14 -1.65
CA PHE A 221 -27.57 -4.23 -2.10
C PHE A 221 -26.71 -3.14 -1.45
N ASP A 222 -25.59 -3.55 -0.88
CA ASP A 222 -24.49 -2.65 -0.57
C ASP A 222 -23.67 -2.39 -1.83
N ARG A 223 -23.21 -1.15 -1.97
CA ARG A 223 -22.32 -0.75 -3.05
C ARG A 223 -20.94 -0.50 -2.48
N GLU A 224 -19.99 -1.33 -2.89
CA GLU A 224 -18.59 -1.20 -2.53
C GLU A 224 -17.84 -0.59 -3.71
N GLU A 225 -17.32 0.62 -3.53
CA GLU A 225 -16.43 1.25 -4.50
C GLU A 225 -15.00 0.75 -4.28
N ARG A 226 -14.34 0.37 -5.37
CA ARG A 226 -12.93 0.00 -5.37
C ARG A 226 -12.20 0.83 -6.41
N THR A 227 -11.15 1.49 -5.97
CA THR A 227 -10.24 2.21 -6.85
C THR A 227 -8.95 1.40 -7.04
N TYR A 228 -8.44 1.36 -8.25
CA TYR A 228 -7.15 0.76 -8.54
C TYR A 228 -6.39 1.53 -9.62
N VAL A 229 -5.06 1.52 -9.53
CA VAL A 229 -4.18 2.07 -10.56
C VAL A 229 -3.58 0.93 -11.36
N LYS A 230 -3.58 1.08 -12.68
CA LYS A 230 -3.04 0.08 -13.61
C LYS A 230 -2.14 0.75 -14.65
N LYS A 231 -1.03 0.10 -14.97
CA LYS A 231 -0.20 0.46 -16.12
C LYS A 231 -1.03 0.39 -17.40
N SER A 232 -1.08 1.51 -18.13
CA SER A 232 -1.83 1.66 -19.39
C SER A 232 -0.93 1.71 -20.62
N GLY A 233 0.37 1.96 -20.45
CA GLY A 233 1.34 2.03 -21.54
C GLY A 233 2.76 1.76 -21.05
N ALA A 234 3.64 1.39 -21.98
CA ALA A 234 5.07 1.19 -21.74
C ALA A 234 5.86 2.01 -22.76
N ASP A 235 6.86 2.76 -22.31
CA ASP A 235 7.79 3.46 -23.19
C ASP A 235 9.13 2.72 -23.20
N GLY A 236 9.41 2.02 -24.30
CA GLY A 236 10.67 1.29 -24.47
C GLY A 236 11.85 2.20 -24.81
N ASP A 237 11.60 3.27 -25.56
CA ASP A 237 12.65 4.19 -26.01
C ASP A 237 13.13 5.08 -24.86
N GLY A 238 12.22 5.49 -23.97
CA GLY A 238 12.59 6.16 -22.72
C GLY A 238 13.43 5.27 -21.81
N ARG A 239 13.07 3.99 -21.65
CA ARG A 239 13.89 3.04 -20.87
C ARG A 239 15.28 2.83 -21.48
N ARG A 240 15.38 2.72 -22.81
CA ARG A 240 16.66 2.57 -23.51
C ARG A 240 17.55 3.79 -23.29
N ARG A 241 17.02 5.01 -23.44
CA ARG A 241 17.78 6.25 -23.16
C ARG A 241 18.27 6.32 -21.72
N ALA A 242 17.41 6.00 -20.75
CA ALA A 242 17.82 5.96 -19.35
C ALA A 242 18.91 4.92 -19.08
N PHE A 243 18.89 3.77 -19.77
CA PHE A 243 19.97 2.79 -19.70
C PHE A 243 21.29 3.34 -20.27
N GLU A 244 21.24 4.03 -21.41
CA GLU A 244 22.42 4.65 -22.05
C GLU A 244 23.08 5.72 -21.14
N GLU A 245 22.28 6.38 -20.31
CA GLU A 245 22.69 7.43 -19.35
C GLU A 245 23.16 6.89 -17.98
N LEU A 246 23.09 5.57 -17.74
CA LEU A 246 23.59 4.98 -16.50
C LEU A 246 25.08 5.24 -16.28
N ASP A 247 25.50 5.18 -15.02
CA ASP A 247 26.91 5.14 -14.68
C ASP A 247 27.61 4.04 -15.49
N PRO A 248 28.77 4.30 -16.12
CA PRO A 248 29.43 3.32 -16.99
C PRO A 248 29.73 1.98 -16.30
N GLU A 249 30.04 1.99 -15.00
CA GLU A 249 30.29 0.76 -14.24
C GLU A 249 29.00 -0.08 -14.15
N ILE A 250 27.87 0.56 -13.84
CA ILE A 250 26.56 -0.10 -13.77
C ILE A 250 26.08 -0.53 -15.15
N ARG A 251 26.24 0.33 -16.16
CA ARG A 251 25.80 0.07 -17.53
C ARG A 251 26.53 -1.14 -18.13
N SER A 252 27.83 -1.26 -17.85
CA SER A 252 28.65 -2.39 -18.31
C SER A 252 28.10 -3.74 -17.84
N LEU A 253 27.39 -3.79 -16.71
CA LEU A 253 26.76 -5.02 -16.21
C LEU A 253 25.63 -5.53 -17.12
N GLY A 254 25.02 -4.65 -17.92
CA GLY A 254 23.92 -4.99 -18.84
C GLY A 254 24.30 -4.95 -20.32
N GLU A 255 25.51 -4.52 -20.70
CA GLU A 255 25.97 -4.41 -22.10
C GLU A 255 26.51 -5.73 -22.68
N GLU A 256 26.79 -6.73 -21.84
CA GLU A 256 27.24 -8.06 -22.30
C GLU A 256 26.10 -8.95 -22.86
N TRP A 257 24.91 -8.38 -23.14
CA TRP A 257 23.64 -9.07 -23.38
C TRP A 257 22.86 -8.47 -24.56
#